data_AF-A0A450VMW9-F1
#
_entry.id   AF-A0A450VMW9-F1
#
_cell.length_a   1.000
_cell.length_b   1.000
_cell.length_c   1.000
_cell.angle_alpha   90.00
_cell.angle_beta   90.00
_cell.angle_gamma   90.00
#
_symmetry.space_group_name_H-M   'P 1'
#
loop_
_entity.id
_entity.type
_entity.pdbx_description
1 polymer ?
#
loop_
_entity_poly.entity_id
_entity_poly.type
_entity_poly.pdbx_seq_one_letter_code
_entity_poly.pdbx_strand_id
1 'polypeptide(L)'
;MRLTSEQIIPILDECLQAEYTFYDTDRLARLLETLDDEDQAFVIDWVRRIASTNLEIGFRFANMAPQVLGRMEHKLIEGWVLQAMGQYDCVGLRSALAALEDIDLFMSQGRERAEGCLLEEEAGVLSHFVQGLSGRGLKLAPARFAYTDTETIFLPSVIAHLDERRKNFQLYKAHVAHLWAQARFGTFRAGLSSLMTDYPNTERALAAFHALEVMRLDARIGRDLPGLHREMQMLRRAFGEAPLSSEWRDLAERLISPDATVWDSVALLPAACEVPLPAPACYQGRLDPKAVDAALEKRIPREKALFRYSLREFAEETNQKAQRLDTDAPFLRGAHTSG
;
A
#
# COMPACT_ATOMS: atom_id res chain seq x y z
N MET A 1 -18.01 -30.93 30.53
CA MET A 1 -19.33 -31.15 31.13
C MET A 1 -20.13 -29.90 30.85
N ARG A 2 -21.05 -29.98 29.89
CA ARG A 2 -21.99 -28.91 29.54
C ARG A 2 -22.74 -28.43 30.78
N LEU A 3 -22.73 -27.12 30.98
CA LEU A 3 -23.53 -26.41 31.95
C LEU A 3 -24.93 -26.20 31.39
N THR A 4 -25.93 -26.37 32.25
CA THR A 4 -27.32 -26.02 31.94
C THR A 4 -27.51 -24.50 32.02
N SER A 5 -28.62 -23.98 31.46
CA SER A 5 -28.94 -22.55 31.58
C SER A 5 -28.91 -22.07 33.04
N GLU A 6 -29.48 -22.85 33.97
CA GLU A 6 -29.51 -22.53 35.41
C GLU A 6 -28.11 -22.40 36.02
N GLN A 7 -27.12 -23.11 35.49
CA GLN A 7 -25.72 -23.04 35.93
C GLN A 7 -24.95 -21.90 35.26
N ILE A 8 -25.34 -21.51 34.04
CA ILE A 8 -24.70 -20.43 33.27
C ILE A 8 -25.16 -19.05 33.74
N ILE A 9 -26.45 -18.88 34.08
CA ILE A 9 -27.02 -17.60 34.56
C ILE A 9 -26.16 -16.94 35.65
N PRO A 10 -25.85 -17.60 36.79
CA PRO A 10 -25.08 -16.95 37.85
C PRO A 10 -23.66 -16.57 37.41
N ILE A 11 -23.07 -17.29 36.45
CA ILE A 11 -21.76 -16.95 35.88
C ILE A 11 -21.87 -15.66 35.05
N LEU A 12 -22.88 -15.57 34.20
CA LEU A 12 -23.11 -14.39 33.36
C LEU A 12 -23.53 -13.17 34.20
N ASP A 13 -24.35 -13.36 35.22
CA ASP A 13 -24.77 -12.30 36.15
C ASP A 13 -23.57 -11.66 36.84
N GLU A 14 -22.63 -12.49 37.34
CA GLU A 14 -21.38 -12.03 37.93
C GLU A 14 -20.50 -11.31 36.90
N CYS A 15 -20.24 -11.95 35.75
CA CYS A 15 -19.28 -11.44 34.77
C CYS A 15 -19.76 -10.14 34.10
N LEU A 16 -21.05 -10.07 33.78
CA LEU A 16 -21.67 -8.93 33.09
C LEU A 16 -22.29 -7.92 34.05
N GLN A 17 -22.18 -8.16 35.36
CA GLN A 17 -22.71 -7.30 36.42
C GLN A 17 -24.20 -7.00 36.18
N ALA A 18 -25.01 -8.05 35.98
CA ALA A 18 -26.43 -7.94 35.61
C ALA A 18 -27.30 -7.18 36.63
N GLU A 19 -26.83 -7.03 37.87
CA GLU A 19 -27.49 -6.17 38.87
C GLU A 19 -27.38 -4.67 38.52
N TYR A 20 -26.33 -4.29 37.78
CA TYR A 20 -26.04 -2.91 37.37
C TYR A 20 -26.23 -2.70 35.87
N THR A 21 -26.38 -3.78 35.09
CA THR A 21 -26.64 -3.75 33.65
C THR A 21 -28.01 -4.32 33.35
N PHE A 22 -28.76 -3.75 32.40
CA PHE A 22 -30.07 -4.29 32.00
C PHE A 22 -29.96 -5.46 31.02
N TYR A 23 -28.93 -6.29 31.16
CA TYR A 23 -28.65 -7.40 30.25
C TYR A 23 -29.49 -8.63 30.59
N ASP A 24 -30.09 -9.24 29.57
CA ASP A 24 -30.90 -10.45 29.68
C ASP A 24 -29.98 -11.69 29.68
N THR A 25 -29.42 -12.00 30.86
CA THR A 25 -28.52 -13.13 31.08
C THR A 25 -29.24 -14.48 30.99
N ASP A 26 -30.52 -14.55 31.34
CA ASP A 26 -31.41 -15.69 31.09
C ASP A 26 -31.45 -16.09 29.61
N ARG A 27 -31.66 -15.11 28.72
CA ARG A 27 -31.65 -15.36 27.28
C ARG A 27 -30.28 -15.80 26.79
N LEU A 28 -29.21 -15.18 27.27
CA LEU A 28 -27.85 -15.59 26.92
C LEU A 28 -27.54 -17.00 27.39
N ALA A 29 -27.92 -17.37 28.61
CA ALA A 29 -27.70 -18.70 29.15
C ALA A 29 -28.41 -19.78 28.31
N ARG A 30 -29.66 -19.54 27.91
CA ARG A 30 -30.40 -20.43 26.99
C ARG A 30 -29.73 -20.58 25.64
N LEU A 31 -29.09 -19.52 25.15
CA LEU A 31 -28.39 -19.51 23.88
C LEU A 31 -27.05 -20.28 23.98
N LEU A 32 -26.27 -20.07 25.05
CA LEU A 32 -25.04 -20.80 25.31
C LEU A 32 -25.26 -22.27 25.71
N GLU A 33 -26.41 -22.58 26.31
CA GLU A 33 -26.81 -23.95 26.60
C GLU A 33 -26.90 -24.78 25.33
N THR A 34 -27.17 -24.19 24.15
CA THR A 34 -27.27 -24.94 22.87
C THR A 34 -25.94 -25.41 22.29
N LEU A 35 -24.82 -24.83 22.73
CA LEU A 35 -23.46 -25.15 22.26
C LEU A 35 -22.97 -26.50 22.80
N ASP A 36 -21.96 -27.10 22.17
CA ASP A 36 -21.29 -28.27 22.72
C ASP A 36 -20.40 -27.92 23.92
N ASP A 37 -19.88 -28.94 24.61
CA ASP A 37 -19.09 -28.79 25.82
C ASP A 37 -17.85 -27.89 25.65
N GLU A 38 -17.18 -27.97 24.50
CA GLU A 38 -15.92 -27.26 24.24
C GLU A 38 -16.19 -25.80 23.88
N ASP A 39 -17.12 -25.59 22.96
CA ASP A 39 -17.59 -24.28 22.52
C ASP A 39 -18.19 -23.48 23.68
N GLN A 40 -19.01 -24.12 24.52
CA GLN A 40 -19.64 -23.47 25.65
C GLN A 40 -18.60 -22.99 26.67
N ALA A 41 -17.62 -23.84 27.01
CA ALA A 41 -16.55 -23.48 27.94
C ALA A 41 -15.69 -22.34 27.38
N PHE A 42 -15.34 -22.40 26.09
CA PHE A 42 -14.58 -21.36 25.40
C PHE A 42 -15.29 -20.01 25.45
N VAL A 43 -16.58 -19.97 25.11
CA VAL A 43 -17.35 -18.71 25.09
C VAL A 43 -17.48 -18.12 26.50
N ILE A 44 -17.79 -18.94 27.51
CA ILE A 44 -17.93 -18.46 28.90
C ILE A 44 -16.62 -17.85 29.40
N ASP A 45 -15.47 -18.49 29.12
CA ASP A 45 -14.16 -17.96 29.51
C ASP A 45 -13.86 -16.63 28.80
N TRP A 46 -14.13 -16.54 27.50
CA TRP A 46 -13.94 -15.30 26.74
C TRP A 46 -14.86 -14.17 27.19
N VAL A 47 -16.13 -14.45 27.50
CA VAL A 47 -17.05 -13.46 28.07
C VAL A 47 -16.48 -12.92 29.39
N ARG A 48 -15.99 -13.79 30.28
CA ARG A 48 -15.37 -13.36 31.55
C ARG A 48 -14.16 -12.45 31.31
N ARG A 49 -13.27 -12.83 30.39
CA ARG A 49 -12.07 -12.04 30.04
C ARG A 49 -12.43 -10.67 29.47
N ILE A 50 -13.33 -10.62 28.50
CA ILE A 50 -13.73 -9.36 27.84
C ILE A 50 -14.46 -8.45 28.83
N ALA A 51 -15.42 -9.01 29.58
CA ALA A 51 -16.26 -8.25 30.51
C ALA A 51 -15.45 -7.63 31.66
N SER A 52 -14.30 -8.22 32.02
CA SER A 52 -13.36 -7.61 32.97
C SER A 52 -12.81 -6.25 32.52
N THR A 53 -12.86 -5.96 31.21
CA THR A 53 -12.42 -4.69 30.62
C THR A 53 -13.59 -3.85 30.14
N ASN A 54 -14.57 -4.45 29.45
CA ASN A 54 -15.77 -3.76 28.99
C ASN A 54 -16.99 -4.71 28.92
N LEU A 55 -18.03 -4.38 29.71
CA LEU A 55 -19.24 -5.19 29.84
C LEU A 55 -20.03 -5.29 28.52
N GLU A 56 -20.11 -4.20 27.74
CA GLU A 56 -20.90 -4.17 26.50
C GLU A 56 -20.28 -5.03 25.41
N ILE A 57 -18.95 -4.99 25.26
CA ILE A 57 -18.23 -5.84 24.31
C ILE A 57 -18.40 -7.32 24.71
N GLY A 58 -18.30 -7.65 26.00
CA GLY A 58 -18.51 -9.02 26.50
C GLY A 58 -19.94 -9.52 26.23
N PHE A 59 -20.94 -8.69 26.48
CA PHE A 59 -22.34 -9.00 26.19
C PHE A 59 -22.60 -9.21 24.69
N ARG A 60 -22.04 -8.35 23.83
CA ARG A 60 -22.18 -8.46 22.37
C ARG A 60 -21.53 -9.73 21.84
N PHE A 61 -20.32 -10.05 22.29
CA PHE A 61 -19.64 -11.29 21.94
C PHE A 61 -20.48 -12.52 22.32
N ALA A 62 -21.02 -12.57 23.55
CA ALA A 62 -21.87 -13.68 24.00
C ALA A 62 -23.10 -13.89 23.10
N ASN A 63 -23.74 -12.81 22.64
CA ASN A 63 -24.89 -12.88 21.74
C ASN A 63 -24.52 -13.41 20.34
N MET A 64 -23.31 -13.09 19.87
CA MET A 64 -22.83 -13.48 18.55
C MET A 64 -22.22 -14.89 18.53
N ALA A 65 -21.89 -15.45 19.69
CA ALA A 65 -21.13 -16.70 19.84
C ALA A 65 -21.62 -17.88 18.98
N PRO A 66 -22.91 -18.27 18.95
CA PRO A 66 -23.36 -19.39 18.12
C PRO A 66 -23.18 -19.14 16.62
N GLN A 67 -23.37 -17.88 16.18
CA GLN A 67 -23.20 -17.52 14.78
C GLN A 67 -21.73 -17.57 14.37
N VAL A 68 -20.82 -17.08 15.21
CA VAL A 68 -19.37 -17.07 14.89
C VAL A 68 -18.75 -18.45 15.00
N LEU A 69 -19.16 -19.29 15.95
CA LEU A 69 -18.71 -20.68 16.07
C LEU A 69 -19.12 -21.53 14.86
N GLY A 70 -20.28 -21.25 14.25
CA GLY A 70 -20.67 -21.87 12.99
C GLY A 70 -19.84 -21.44 11.77
N ARG A 71 -18.95 -20.45 11.91
CA ARG A 71 -18.19 -19.84 10.79
C ARG A 71 -16.67 -19.84 11.00
N MET A 72 -16.19 -19.96 12.22
CA MET A 72 -14.81 -19.70 12.63
C MET A 72 -14.37 -20.71 13.68
N GLU A 73 -13.13 -21.23 13.56
CA GLU A 73 -12.50 -22.02 14.62
C GLU A 73 -12.09 -21.13 15.81
N HIS A 74 -11.96 -21.70 17.00
CA HIS A 74 -11.67 -20.97 18.25
C HIS A 74 -10.50 -19.99 18.14
N LYS A 75 -9.39 -20.43 17.54
CA LYS A 75 -8.19 -19.59 17.36
C LYS A 75 -8.45 -18.34 16.53
N LEU A 76 -9.33 -18.44 15.55
CA LEU A 76 -9.70 -17.32 14.68
C LEU A 76 -10.66 -16.37 15.38
N ILE A 77 -11.59 -16.90 16.18
CA ILE A 77 -12.46 -16.12 17.07
C ILE A 77 -11.63 -15.35 18.10
N GLU A 78 -10.58 -15.98 18.64
CA GLU A 78 -9.62 -15.37 19.55
C GLU A 78 -8.99 -14.11 18.94
N GLY A 79 -8.46 -14.23 17.72
CA GLY A 79 -7.85 -13.11 17.00
C GLY A 79 -8.85 -11.99 16.65
N TRP A 80 -10.09 -12.36 16.34
CA TRP A 80 -11.17 -11.41 16.07
C TRP A 80 -11.53 -10.58 17.30
N VAL A 81 -11.74 -11.24 18.44
CA VAL A 81 -12.05 -10.57 19.70
C VAL A 81 -10.88 -9.69 20.14
N LEU A 82 -9.64 -10.17 20.03
CA LEU A 82 -8.45 -9.38 20.38
C LEU A 82 -8.30 -8.14 19.49
N GLN A 83 -8.63 -8.22 18.19
CA GLN A 83 -8.64 -7.05 17.31
C GLN A 83 -9.69 -6.03 17.75
N ALA A 84 -10.90 -6.47 18.08
CA ALA A 84 -11.94 -5.57 18.58
C ALA A 84 -11.54 -4.90 19.90
N MET A 85 -10.91 -5.65 20.81
CA MET A 85 -10.36 -5.11 22.05
C MET A 85 -9.24 -4.09 21.80
N GLY A 86 -8.35 -4.34 20.83
CA GLY A 86 -7.33 -3.36 20.44
C GLY A 86 -7.94 -2.06 19.87
N GLN A 87 -9.06 -2.15 19.13
CA GLN A 87 -9.80 -0.96 18.68
C GLN A 87 -10.44 -0.20 19.84
N TYR A 88 -10.91 -0.91 20.87
CA TYR A 88 -11.42 -0.29 22.09
C TYR A 88 -10.32 0.53 22.77
N ASP A 89 -9.14 -0.05 22.95
CA ASP A 89 -8.02 0.61 23.64
C ASP A 89 -7.52 1.87 22.91
N CYS A 90 -7.56 1.87 21.57
CA CYS A 90 -7.00 2.93 20.75
C CYS A 90 -8.01 4.03 20.37
N VAL A 91 -9.27 3.67 20.12
CA VAL A 91 -10.28 4.55 19.50
C VAL A 91 -11.55 4.65 20.36
N GLY A 92 -11.84 3.62 21.14
CA GLY A 92 -12.98 3.56 22.03
C GLY A 92 -14.12 2.68 21.53
N LEU A 93 -15.18 2.61 22.34
CA LEU A 93 -16.25 1.60 22.28
C LEU A 93 -16.95 1.49 20.93
N ARG A 94 -17.30 2.61 20.28
CA ARG A 94 -18.01 2.58 18.99
C ARG A 94 -17.21 1.90 17.88
N SER A 95 -15.89 2.09 17.87
CA SER A 95 -15.00 1.45 16.89
C SER A 95 -14.90 -0.05 17.14
N ALA A 96 -14.78 -0.45 18.41
CA ALA A 96 -14.74 -1.84 18.81
C ALA A 96 -16.03 -2.60 18.46
N LEU A 97 -17.20 -1.99 18.71
CA LEU A 97 -18.50 -2.59 18.37
C LEU A 97 -18.68 -2.75 16.86
N ALA A 98 -18.31 -1.74 16.07
CA ALA A 98 -18.32 -1.85 14.61
C ALA A 98 -17.39 -2.95 14.09
N ALA A 99 -16.21 -3.12 14.71
CA ALA A 99 -15.27 -4.19 14.37
C ALA A 99 -15.76 -5.59 14.77
N LEU A 100 -16.54 -5.72 15.86
CA LEU A 100 -17.21 -6.96 16.20
C LEU A 100 -18.32 -7.27 15.17
N GLU A 101 -19.18 -6.30 14.86
CA GLU A 101 -20.34 -6.53 13.99
C GLU A 101 -19.95 -6.89 12.54
N ASP A 102 -18.79 -6.45 12.05
CA ASP A 102 -18.31 -6.73 10.69
C ASP A 102 -17.48 -8.03 10.58
N ILE A 103 -18.11 -9.16 10.89
CA ILE A 103 -17.50 -10.50 10.82
C ILE A 103 -17.02 -10.82 9.39
N ASP A 104 -17.75 -10.39 8.37
CA ASP A 104 -17.41 -10.67 6.97
C ASP A 104 -16.10 -9.97 6.57
N LEU A 105 -15.91 -8.71 7.00
CA LEU A 105 -14.65 -8.00 6.84
C LEU A 105 -13.52 -8.64 7.64
N PHE A 106 -13.78 -9.13 8.87
CA PHE A 106 -12.74 -9.85 9.61
C PHE A 106 -12.37 -11.16 8.93
N MET A 107 -13.34 -11.90 8.38
CA MET A 107 -13.09 -13.17 7.69
C MET A 107 -12.35 -12.98 6.37
N SER A 108 -12.65 -11.89 5.64
CA SER A 108 -11.81 -11.50 4.50
C SER A 108 -10.41 -11.15 4.99
N GLN A 109 -10.27 -10.31 6.02
CA GLN A 109 -8.97 -9.94 6.61
C GLN A 109 -8.19 -11.11 7.25
N GLY A 110 -8.87 -12.16 7.71
CA GLY A 110 -8.28 -13.32 8.38
C GLY A 110 -7.73 -14.35 7.38
N ARG A 111 -8.45 -14.61 6.29
CA ARG A 111 -7.88 -15.29 5.11
C ARG A 111 -6.74 -14.47 4.53
N GLU A 112 -6.91 -13.14 4.53
CA GLU A 112 -5.86 -12.20 4.15
C GLU A 112 -4.64 -12.19 5.11
N ARG A 113 -4.68 -12.84 6.28
CA ARG A 113 -3.54 -12.91 7.24
C ARG A 113 -2.84 -14.27 7.24
N ALA A 114 -3.56 -15.38 7.02
CA ALA A 114 -2.96 -16.71 6.95
C ALA A 114 -2.21 -16.94 5.61
N GLU A 115 -2.75 -16.40 4.52
CA GLU A 115 -2.16 -16.49 3.18
C GLU A 115 -1.61 -15.13 2.70
N GLY A 116 -1.81 -14.08 3.48
CA GLY A 116 -1.32 -12.76 3.17
C GLY A 116 0.16 -12.55 3.36
N CYS A 117 0.61 -11.52 2.68
CA CYS A 117 1.96 -11.02 2.74
C CYS A 117 1.92 -9.67 3.49
N LEU A 118 2.63 -9.59 4.61
CA LEU A 118 2.78 -8.38 5.40
C LEU A 118 3.93 -7.55 4.84
N LEU A 119 3.70 -6.26 4.61
CA LEU A 119 4.75 -5.36 4.11
C LEU A 119 5.94 -5.30 5.07
N GLU A 120 5.68 -5.28 6.38
CA GLU A 120 6.73 -5.19 7.41
C GLU A 120 7.70 -6.38 7.35
N GLU A 121 7.19 -7.60 7.16
CA GLU A 121 7.99 -8.81 7.08
C GLU A 121 8.88 -8.83 5.82
N GLU A 122 8.39 -8.25 4.72
CA GLU A 122 9.08 -8.27 3.42
C GLU A 122 9.81 -6.97 3.09
N ALA A 123 9.70 -5.94 3.94
CA ALA A 123 10.24 -4.60 3.69
C ALA A 123 11.74 -4.62 3.41
N GLY A 124 12.49 -5.49 4.11
CA GLY A 124 13.92 -5.69 3.89
C GLY A 124 14.21 -6.19 2.47
N VAL A 125 13.54 -7.24 2.02
CA VAL A 125 13.73 -7.82 0.68
C VAL A 125 13.30 -6.83 -0.40
N LEU A 126 12.14 -6.19 -0.23
CA LEU A 126 11.63 -5.20 -1.17
C LEU A 126 12.54 -3.98 -1.27
N SER A 127 13.15 -3.53 -0.17
CA SER A 127 14.10 -2.40 -0.20
C SER A 127 15.34 -2.72 -1.04
N HIS A 128 15.90 -3.93 -0.90
CA HIS A 128 17.02 -4.37 -1.74
C HIS A 128 16.61 -4.51 -3.21
N PHE A 129 15.39 -5.02 -3.46
CA PHE A 129 14.84 -5.11 -4.82
C PHE A 129 14.71 -3.73 -5.48
N VAL A 130 14.14 -2.74 -4.77
CA VAL A 130 14.04 -1.35 -5.23
C VAL A 130 15.43 -0.76 -5.52
N GLN A 131 16.39 -0.99 -4.65
CA GLN A 131 17.77 -0.52 -4.83
C GLN A 131 18.41 -1.13 -6.08
N GLY A 132 18.20 -2.43 -6.33
CA GLY A 132 18.66 -3.12 -7.52
C GLY A 132 18.03 -2.59 -8.82
N LEU A 133 16.75 -2.19 -8.79
CA LEU A 133 16.07 -1.60 -9.95
C LEU A 133 16.55 -0.20 -10.29
N SER A 134 16.70 0.64 -9.27
CA SER A 134 16.86 2.09 -9.46
C SER A 134 18.29 2.59 -9.37
N GLY A 135 19.22 1.80 -8.82
CA GLY A 135 20.59 2.23 -8.52
C GLY A 135 20.68 3.34 -7.45
N ARG A 136 19.55 3.77 -6.89
CA ARG A 136 19.40 4.79 -5.83
C ARG A 136 18.38 4.32 -4.79
N GLY A 137 18.42 4.81 -3.56
CA GLY A 137 17.44 4.39 -2.54
C GLY A 137 16.09 5.10 -2.69
N LEU A 138 15.18 4.62 -3.55
CA LEU A 138 13.76 4.97 -3.40
C LEU A 138 13.25 4.37 -2.08
N LYS A 139 12.52 5.16 -1.30
CA LYS A 139 12.03 4.73 0.01
C LYS A 139 10.78 3.87 -0.14
N LEU A 140 10.55 2.97 0.83
CA LEU A 140 9.29 2.26 0.99
C LEU A 140 8.56 2.79 2.22
N ALA A 141 7.26 2.98 2.12
CA ALA A 141 6.41 3.38 3.24
C ALA A 141 5.03 2.70 3.17
N PRO A 142 4.39 2.40 4.32
CA PRO A 142 3.03 1.89 4.34
C PRO A 142 2.03 2.99 3.97
N ALA A 143 0.96 2.61 3.28
CA ALA A 143 -0.21 3.45 3.00
C ALA A 143 -1.45 2.58 2.74
N ARG A 144 -2.63 3.20 2.59
CA ARG A 144 -3.86 2.46 2.28
C ARG A 144 -3.86 1.85 0.87
N PHE A 145 -3.21 2.49 -0.08
CA PHE A 145 -3.16 2.07 -1.49
C PHE A 145 -1.74 2.15 -2.01
N ALA A 146 -1.44 1.41 -3.08
CA ALA A 146 -0.14 1.48 -3.75
C ALA A 146 -0.05 2.74 -4.61
N TYR A 147 0.92 3.63 -4.36
CA TYR A 147 1.19 4.83 -5.17
C TYR A 147 2.64 5.31 -4.98
N THR A 148 3.07 6.32 -5.73
CA THR A 148 4.37 6.96 -5.53
C THR A 148 4.29 8.47 -5.66
N ASP A 149 5.11 9.18 -4.88
CA ASP A 149 5.38 10.62 -5.03
C ASP A 149 6.66 10.89 -5.84
N THR A 150 7.21 9.86 -6.51
CA THR A 150 8.49 9.79 -7.23
C THR A 150 9.77 9.66 -6.38
N GLU A 151 9.68 9.81 -5.05
CA GLU A 151 10.79 9.62 -4.10
C GLU A 151 10.58 8.41 -3.18
N THR A 152 9.32 8.14 -2.87
CA THR A 152 8.83 7.09 -1.99
C THR A 152 7.79 6.27 -2.75
N ILE A 153 7.88 4.96 -2.63
CA ILE A 153 6.87 4.01 -3.06
C ILE A 153 6.04 3.65 -1.82
N PHE A 154 4.77 3.99 -1.85
CA PHE A 154 3.80 3.70 -0.81
C PHE A 154 3.06 2.43 -1.16
N LEU A 155 2.91 1.52 -0.19
CA LEU A 155 2.32 0.19 -0.40
C LEU A 155 1.31 -0.16 0.71
N PRO A 156 0.26 -0.95 0.43
CA PRO A 156 -0.60 -1.53 1.44
C PRO A 156 0.18 -2.29 2.51
N SER A 157 -0.21 -2.15 3.78
CA SER A 157 0.43 -2.88 4.89
C SER A 157 0.24 -4.40 4.79
N VAL A 158 -0.81 -4.85 4.10
CA VAL A 158 -1.12 -6.26 3.83
C VAL A 158 -1.56 -6.38 2.37
N ILE A 159 -1.06 -7.41 1.67
CA ILE A 159 -1.61 -7.89 0.40
C ILE A 159 -2.00 -9.34 0.56
N ALA A 160 -3.24 -9.67 0.25
CA ALA A 160 -3.69 -11.05 0.26
C ALA A 160 -4.86 -11.34 -0.69
N HIS A 161 -4.69 -10.89 -1.92
CA HIS A 161 -5.65 -11.09 -3.00
C HIS A 161 -5.57 -12.51 -3.62
N LEU A 162 -4.54 -13.29 -3.28
CA LEU A 162 -4.27 -14.61 -3.83
C LEU A 162 -4.11 -15.64 -2.70
N ASP A 163 -4.40 -16.90 -3.00
CA ASP A 163 -4.42 -18.01 -2.03
C ASP A 163 -3.03 -18.47 -1.56
N GLU A 164 -1.95 -17.78 -1.98
CA GLU A 164 -0.58 -18.14 -1.62
C GLU A 164 0.24 -16.89 -1.25
N ARG A 165 0.84 -16.91 -0.06
CA ARG A 165 1.76 -15.87 0.43
C ARG A 165 2.84 -15.52 -0.58
N ARG A 166 3.42 -16.52 -1.27
CA ARG A 166 4.45 -16.31 -2.30
C ARG A 166 3.92 -15.48 -3.48
N LYS A 167 2.69 -15.71 -3.91
CA LYS A 167 2.07 -14.96 -5.00
C LYS A 167 1.70 -13.54 -4.56
N ASN A 168 1.26 -13.37 -3.32
CA ASN A 168 1.04 -12.04 -2.72
C ASN A 168 2.35 -11.24 -2.59
N PHE A 169 3.47 -11.89 -2.26
CA PHE A 169 4.79 -11.27 -2.30
C PHE A 169 5.22 -10.89 -3.72
N GLN A 170 4.93 -11.73 -4.72
CA GLN A 170 5.14 -11.37 -6.12
C GLN A 170 4.31 -10.15 -6.53
N LEU A 171 3.09 -10.00 -6.00
CA LEU A 171 2.27 -8.82 -6.25
C LEU A 171 2.89 -7.55 -5.64
N TYR A 172 3.52 -7.61 -4.45
CA TYR A 172 4.33 -6.49 -3.95
C TYR A 172 5.46 -6.13 -4.91
N LYS A 173 6.21 -7.11 -5.40
CA LYS A 173 7.28 -6.85 -6.39
C LYS A 173 6.74 -6.20 -7.66
N ALA A 174 5.58 -6.63 -8.15
CA ALA A 174 4.95 -6.05 -9.32
C ALA A 174 4.48 -4.60 -9.07
N HIS A 175 3.88 -4.30 -7.92
CA HIS A 175 3.55 -2.92 -7.52
C HIS A 175 4.81 -2.05 -7.48
N VAL A 176 5.85 -2.51 -6.80
CA VAL A 176 7.13 -1.81 -6.70
C VAL A 176 7.72 -1.54 -8.08
N ALA A 177 7.77 -2.55 -8.94
CA ALA A 177 8.30 -2.43 -10.29
C ALA A 177 7.52 -1.40 -11.11
N HIS A 178 6.19 -1.45 -11.07
CA HIS A 178 5.35 -0.54 -11.83
C HIS A 178 5.46 0.91 -11.33
N LEU A 179 5.42 1.12 -10.01
CA LEU A 179 5.57 2.45 -9.39
C LEU A 179 6.98 3.02 -9.59
N TRP A 180 8.02 2.19 -9.50
CA TRP A 180 9.37 2.57 -9.89
C TRP A 180 9.45 3.00 -11.36
N ALA A 181 8.83 2.22 -12.26
CA ALA A 181 8.81 2.49 -13.69
C ALA A 181 8.11 3.83 -13.98
N GLN A 182 7.05 4.17 -13.25
CA GLN A 182 6.38 5.47 -13.38
C GLN A 182 7.36 6.64 -13.19
N ALA A 183 8.18 6.59 -12.12
CA ALA A 183 9.20 7.58 -11.84
C ALA A 183 10.39 7.50 -12.82
N ARG A 184 10.89 6.30 -13.11
CA ARG A 184 12.07 6.04 -13.95
C ARG A 184 11.88 6.44 -15.41
N PHE A 185 10.70 6.17 -15.97
CA PHE A 185 10.34 6.45 -17.36
C PHE A 185 9.49 7.71 -17.52
N GLY A 186 9.45 8.56 -16.50
CA GLY A 186 9.03 9.96 -16.61
C GLY A 186 7.53 10.19 -16.74
N THR A 187 6.68 9.32 -16.21
CA THR A 187 5.20 9.45 -16.24
C THR A 187 4.72 10.80 -15.74
N PHE A 188 5.35 11.33 -14.69
CA PHE A 188 4.94 12.59 -14.08
C PHE A 188 5.52 13.84 -14.76
N ARG A 189 6.35 13.70 -15.81
CA ARG A 189 6.89 14.86 -16.55
C ARG A 189 5.82 15.63 -17.32
N ALA A 190 4.67 15.02 -17.56
CA ALA A 190 3.52 15.66 -18.20
C ALA A 190 2.79 16.67 -17.29
N GLY A 191 3.11 16.73 -15.98
CA GLY A 191 2.45 17.65 -15.05
C GLY A 191 0.96 17.33 -14.89
N LEU A 192 0.66 16.14 -14.36
CA LEU A 192 -0.68 15.56 -14.40
C LEU A 192 -1.77 16.46 -13.78
N SER A 193 -1.49 17.16 -12.68
CA SER A 193 -2.49 18.05 -12.07
C SER A 193 -2.95 19.15 -13.02
N SER A 194 -2.05 19.72 -13.81
CA SER A 194 -2.41 20.72 -14.83
C SER A 194 -3.01 20.06 -16.08
N LEU A 195 -2.52 18.90 -16.49
CA LEU A 195 -3.04 18.22 -17.67
C LEU A 195 -4.51 17.82 -17.48
N MET A 196 -4.89 17.37 -16.28
CA MET A 196 -6.26 16.91 -16.03
C MET A 196 -7.29 18.04 -15.94
N THR A 197 -6.87 19.31 -15.79
CA THR A 197 -7.81 20.45 -15.81
C THR A 197 -8.34 20.77 -17.20
N ASP A 198 -7.68 20.27 -18.24
CA ASP A 198 -8.11 20.47 -19.64
C ASP A 198 -9.30 19.57 -20.01
N TYR A 199 -9.71 18.65 -19.12
CA TYR A 199 -10.76 17.68 -19.36
C TYR A 199 -11.98 17.91 -18.46
N PRO A 200 -13.22 17.83 -18.99
CA PRO A 200 -14.45 17.99 -18.21
C PRO A 200 -14.59 16.97 -17.07
N ASN A 201 -14.09 15.75 -17.28
CA ASN A 201 -14.06 14.70 -16.27
C ASN A 201 -12.61 14.32 -15.95
N THR A 202 -12.05 15.00 -14.97
CA THR A 202 -10.67 14.81 -14.48
C THR A 202 -10.41 13.38 -14.01
N GLU A 203 -11.36 12.72 -13.35
CA GLU A 203 -11.19 11.35 -12.85
C GLU A 203 -11.09 10.35 -14.00
N ARG A 204 -11.97 10.48 -15.01
CA ARG A 204 -11.94 9.66 -16.21
C ARG A 204 -10.65 9.88 -17.01
N ALA A 205 -10.25 11.14 -17.18
CA ALA A 205 -9.00 11.47 -17.88
C ALA A 205 -7.79 10.87 -17.15
N LEU A 206 -7.73 10.94 -15.82
CA LEU A 206 -6.65 10.36 -15.05
C LEU A 206 -6.62 8.83 -15.16
N ALA A 207 -7.80 8.19 -15.13
CA ALA A 207 -7.91 6.75 -15.32
C ALA A 207 -7.49 6.30 -16.74
N ALA A 208 -7.92 7.03 -17.78
CA ALA A 208 -7.53 6.78 -19.17
C ALA A 208 -6.03 6.95 -19.36
N PHE A 209 -5.46 8.04 -18.82
CA PHE A 209 -4.02 8.29 -18.84
C PHE A 209 -3.25 7.17 -18.13
N HIS A 210 -3.71 6.74 -16.95
CA HIS A 210 -3.05 5.65 -16.23
C HIS A 210 -3.08 4.34 -17.02
N ALA A 211 -4.19 4.03 -17.70
CA ALA A 211 -4.27 2.84 -18.56
C ALA A 211 -3.28 2.89 -19.72
N LEU A 212 -3.11 4.04 -20.37
CA LEU A 212 -2.07 4.24 -21.39
C LEU A 212 -0.67 4.05 -20.81
N GLU A 213 -0.41 4.62 -19.63
CA GLU A 213 0.90 4.48 -18.98
C GLU A 213 1.19 3.05 -18.55
N VAL A 214 0.20 2.26 -18.12
CA VAL A 214 0.39 0.83 -17.85
C VAL A 214 0.93 0.11 -19.09
N MET A 215 0.38 0.40 -20.27
CA MET A 215 0.84 -0.23 -21.53
C MET A 215 2.27 0.16 -21.88
N ARG A 216 2.58 1.47 -21.80
CA ARG A 216 3.92 1.99 -22.08
C ARG A 216 4.96 1.43 -21.10
N LEU A 217 4.63 1.41 -19.80
CA LEU A 217 5.53 0.96 -18.74
C LEU A 217 5.72 -0.55 -18.79
N ASP A 218 4.68 -1.34 -19.03
CA ASP A 218 4.81 -2.79 -19.20
C ASP A 218 5.71 -3.15 -20.39
N ALA A 219 5.59 -2.43 -21.51
CA ALA A 219 6.47 -2.63 -22.66
C ALA A 219 7.93 -2.29 -22.33
N ARG A 220 8.17 -1.23 -21.56
CA ARG A 220 9.51 -0.84 -21.08
C ARG A 220 10.09 -1.88 -20.13
N ILE A 221 9.32 -2.33 -19.14
CA ILE A 221 9.72 -3.37 -18.19
C ILE A 221 9.97 -4.69 -18.93
N GLY A 222 9.15 -5.03 -19.93
CA GLY A 222 9.33 -6.23 -20.76
C GLY A 222 10.67 -6.27 -21.49
N ARG A 223 11.13 -5.12 -21.97
CA ARG A 223 12.43 -4.99 -22.66
C ARG A 223 13.60 -4.99 -21.69
N ASP A 224 13.51 -4.19 -20.64
CA ASP A 224 14.65 -3.94 -19.74
C ASP A 224 14.79 -5.05 -18.68
N LEU A 225 13.68 -5.69 -18.29
CA LEU A 225 13.58 -6.67 -17.20
C LEU A 225 12.66 -7.86 -17.58
N PRO A 226 13.03 -8.67 -18.60
CA PRO A 226 12.16 -9.71 -19.16
C PRO A 226 11.81 -10.83 -18.18
N GLY A 227 12.63 -11.08 -17.15
CA GLY A 227 12.30 -12.01 -16.07
C GLY A 227 11.13 -11.51 -15.21
N LEU A 228 11.22 -10.25 -14.77
CA LEU A 228 10.20 -9.60 -13.96
C LEU A 228 8.90 -9.40 -14.74
N HIS A 229 8.98 -9.03 -16.02
CA HIS A 229 7.80 -8.91 -16.86
C HIS A 229 7.05 -10.24 -17.01
N ARG A 230 7.77 -11.36 -17.14
CA ARG A 230 7.13 -12.69 -17.13
C ARG A 230 6.40 -12.96 -15.82
N GLU A 231 6.96 -12.58 -14.68
CA GLU A 231 6.28 -12.66 -13.38
C GLU A 231 4.99 -11.80 -13.35
N MET A 232 5.06 -10.58 -13.85
CA MET A 232 3.89 -9.69 -13.92
C MET A 232 2.78 -10.25 -14.82
N GLN A 233 3.12 -10.85 -15.97
CA GLN A 233 2.15 -11.50 -16.84
C GLN A 233 1.52 -12.74 -16.20
N MET A 234 2.26 -13.49 -15.37
CA MET A 234 1.69 -14.61 -14.60
C MET A 234 0.68 -14.11 -13.57
N LEU A 235 0.93 -12.97 -12.91
CA LEU A 235 -0.02 -12.36 -11.99
C LEU A 235 -1.31 -11.92 -12.70
N ARG A 236 -1.21 -11.23 -13.84
CA ARG A 236 -2.40 -10.83 -14.63
C ARG A 236 -3.31 -12.04 -14.96
N ARG A 237 -2.70 -13.18 -15.30
CA ARG A 237 -3.44 -14.44 -15.56
C ARG A 237 -4.07 -15.01 -14.29
N ALA A 238 -3.37 -14.95 -13.16
CA ALA A 238 -3.90 -15.41 -11.87
C ALA A 238 -5.11 -14.59 -11.41
N PHE A 239 -5.16 -13.30 -11.75
CA PHE A 239 -6.30 -12.42 -11.52
C PHE A 239 -7.41 -12.54 -12.57
N GLY A 240 -7.24 -13.39 -13.60
CA GLY A 240 -8.22 -13.56 -14.66
C GLY A 240 -8.46 -12.29 -15.48
N GLU A 241 -7.43 -11.44 -15.65
CA GLU A 241 -7.57 -10.18 -16.38
C GLU A 241 -8.04 -10.42 -17.83
N ALA A 242 -9.07 -9.70 -18.24
CA ALA A 242 -9.60 -9.75 -19.59
C ALA A 242 -8.60 -9.18 -20.61
N PRO A 243 -8.56 -9.70 -21.83
CA PRO A 243 -7.73 -9.13 -22.89
C PRO A 243 -8.19 -7.71 -23.24
N LEU A 244 -7.25 -6.89 -23.72
CA LEU A 244 -7.55 -5.54 -24.19
C LEU A 244 -8.54 -5.57 -25.36
N SER A 245 -9.45 -4.60 -25.38
CA SER A 245 -10.34 -4.38 -26.52
C SER A 245 -9.54 -4.01 -27.78
N SER A 246 -10.17 -4.05 -28.96
CA SER A 246 -9.52 -3.65 -30.21
C SER A 246 -9.02 -2.20 -30.16
N GLU A 247 -9.85 -1.29 -29.66
CA GLU A 247 -9.56 0.14 -29.55
C GLU A 247 -8.32 0.37 -28.68
N TRP A 248 -8.22 -0.34 -27.56
CA TRP A 248 -7.06 -0.24 -26.67
C TRP A 248 -5.81 -0.90 -27.23
N ARG A 249 -5.94 -1.94 -28.06
CA ARG A 249 -4.80 -2.52 -28.79
C ARG A 249 -4.25 -1.54 -29.81
N ASP A 250 -5.12 -0.84 -30.54
CA ASP A 250 -4.72 0.17 -31.52
C ASP A 250 -4.00 1.35 -30.84
N LEU A 251 -4.51 1.82 -29.69
CA LEU A 251 -3.84 2.84 -28.87
C LEU A 251 -2.47 2.35 -28.35
N ALA A 252 -2.35 1.06 -28.00
CA ALA A 252 -1.13 0.50 -27.46
C ALA A 252 0.01 0.39 -28.48
N GLU A 253 -0.26 0.27 -29.78
CA GLU A 253 0.76 0.06 -30.83
C GLU A 253 1.87 1.12 -30.76
N ARG A 254 1.50 2.39 -30.61
CA ARG A 254 2.44 3.50 -30.49
C ARG A 254 3.23 3.47 -29.17
N LEU A 255 2.62 2.97 -28.10
CA LEU A 255 3.19 2.98 -26.74
C LEU A 255 4.18 1.84 -26.49
N ILE A 256 4.13 0.77 -27.28
CA ILE A 256 5.05 -0.37 -27.18
C ILE A 256 6.42 -0.05 -27.81
N SER A 257 6.48 0.99 -28.65
CA SER A 257 7.72 1.44 -29.31
C SER A 257 8.86 1.72 -28.32
N PRO A 258 10.12 1.37 -28.65
CA PRO A 258 11.28 1.70 -27.83
C PRO A 258 11.52 3.17 -27.57
N ASP A 259 10.94 4.05 -28.38
CA ASP A 259 11.10 5.50 -28.23
C ASP A 259 9.88 6.17 -27.61
N ALA A 260 8.83 5.39 -27.26
CA ALA A 260 7.60 5.91 -26.68
C ALA A 260 7.86 6.61 -25.34
N THR A 261 7.45 7.87 -25.25
CA THR A 261 7.56 8.73 -24.08
C THR A 261 6.20 8.96 -23.45
N VAL A 262 6.16 9.60 -22.27
CA VAL A 262 4.91 10.05 -21.67
C VAL A 262 4.09 10.95 -22.62
N TRP A 263 4.75 11.70 -23.50
CA TRP A 263 4.07 12.61 -24.43
C TRP A 263 3.28 11.86 -25.50
N ASP A 264 3.65 10.61 -25.82
CA ASP A 264 2.84 9.75 -26.66
C ASP A 264 1.54 9.34 -25.94
N SER A 265 1.61 9.03 -24.64
CA SER A 265 0.42 8.79 -23.81
C SER A 265 -0.45 10.04 -23.70
N VAL A 266 0.14 11.24 -23.54
CA VAL A 266 -0.60 12.51 -23.53
C VAL A 266 -1.29 12.75 -24.88
N ALA A 267 -0.62 12.48 -26.00
CA ALA A 267 -1.20 12.66 -27.33
C ALA A 267 -2.38 11.71 -27.61
N LEU A 268 -2.38 10.52 -27.00
CA LEU A 268 -3.44 9.53 -27.14
C LEU A 268 -4.59 9.73 -26.14
N LEU A 269 -4.39 10.54 -25.10
CA LEU A 269 -5.36 10.74 -24.02
C LEU A 269 -6.76 11.18 -24.52
N PRO A 270 -6.92 12.12 -25.47
CA PRO A 270 -8.24 12.49 -25.97
C PRO A 270 -9.01 11.29 -26.55
N ALA A 271 -8.35 10.45 -27.35
CA ALA A 271 -8.97 9.26 -27.92
C ALA A 271 -9.29 8.22 -26.85
N ALA A 272 -8.39 8.02 -25.88
CA ALA A 272 -8.61 7.09 -24.77
C ALA A 272 -9.79 7.50 -23.87
N CYS A 273 -10.06 8.81 -23.75
CA CYS A 273 -11.23 9.31 -23.02
C CYS A 273 -12.57 8.97 -23.69
N GLU A 274 -12.61 8.65 -24.99
CA GLU A 274 -13.84 8.33 -25.72
C GLU A 274 -14.18 6.83 -25.72
N VAL A 275 -13.25 5.98 -25.29
CA VAL A 275 -13.38 4.52 -25.30
C VAL A 275 -13.72 4.01 -23.90
N PRO A 276 -14.49 2.90 -23.74
CA PRO A 276 -14.64 2.24 -22.45
C PRO A 276 -13.29 1.90 -21.81
N LEU A 277 -13.11 2.22 -20.53
CA LEU A 277 -11.84 1.99 -19.84
C LEU A 277 -11.57 0.49 -19.68
N PRO A 278 -10.32 0.03 -19.82
CA PRO A 278 -9.98 -1.35 -19.56
C PRO A 278 -10.00 -1.60 -18.05
N ALA A 279 -10.11 -2.87 -17.67
CA ALA A 279 -9.93 -3.25 -16.28
C ALA A 279 -8.51 -2.87 -15.80
N PRO A 280 -8.36 -2.28 -14.61
CA PRO A 280 -7.06 -2.02 -14.00
C PRO A 280 -6.19 -3.28 -13.94
N ALA A 281 -4.90 -3.16 -14.23
CA ALA A 281 -3.96 -4.25 -13.96
C ALA A 281 -3.79 -4.44 -12.45
N CYS A 282 -3.65 -5.69 -12.00
CA CYS A 282 -3.63 -6.03 -10.58
C CYS A 282 -2.55 -5.30 -9.77
N TYR A 283 -1.47 -4.86 -10.42
CA TYR A 283 -0.33 -4.18 -9.81
C TYR A 283 -0.24 -2.67 -10.10
N GLN A 284 -1.15 -2.08 -10.89
CA GLN A 284 -0.94 -0.71 -11.41
C GLN A 284 -0.92 0.37 -10.31
N GLY A 285 -1.58 0.12 -9.17
CA GLY A 285 -1.69 1.08 -8.07
C GLY A 285 -2.59 2.28 -8.43
N ARG A 286 -2.29 3.45 -7.86
CA ARG A 286 -2.97 4.72 -8.13
C ARG A 286 -1.95 5.79 -8.51
N LEU A 287 -2.34 6.67 -9.44
CA LEU A 287 -1.65 7.93 -9.65
C LEU A 287 -2.19 8.95 -8.64
N ASP A 288 -1.29 9.62 -7.93
CA ASP A 288 -1.61 10.74 -7.06
C ASP A 288 -0.84 11.99 -7.53
N PRO A 289 -1.41 12.77 -8.47
CA PRO A 289 -0.78 13.98 -8.97
C PRO A 289 -0.42 14.99 -7.87
N LYS A 290 -1.27 15.11 -6.83
CA LYS A 290 -1.07 16.07 -5.74
C LYS A 290 0.12 15.68 -4.86
N ALA A 291 0.27 14.40 -4.55
CA ALA A 291 1.42 13.90 -3.78
C ALA A 291 2.74 14.17 -4.52
N VAL A 292 2.74 13.96 -5.84
CA VAL A 292 3.92 14.24 -6.68
C VAL A 292 4.23 15.73 -6.74
N ASP A 293 3.24 16.60 -6.95
CA ASP A 293 3.45 18.04 -6.97
C ASP A 293 4.03 18.54 -5.64
N ALA A 294 3.50 18.07 -4.51
CA ALA A 294 3.99 18.41 -3.18
C ALA A 294 5.43 17.93 -2.94
N ALA A 295 5.82 16.77 -3.48
CA ALA A 295 7.20 16.29 -3.41
C ALA A 295 8.13 17.13 -4.30
N LEU A 296 7.70 17.46 -5.53
CA LEU A 296 8.46 18.29 -6.47
C LEU A 296 8.68 19.71 -5.92
N GLU A 297 7.65 20.31 -5.31
CA GLU A 297 7.72 21.65 -4.71
C GLU A 297 8.80 21.73 -3.61
N LYS A 298 8.97 20.65 -2.83
CA LYS A 298 10.04 20.54 -1.81
C LYS A 298 11.41 20.24 -2.44
N ARG A 299 11.45 19.40 -3.47
CA ARG A 299 12.70 18.94 -4.09
C ARG A 299 13.40 20.02 -4.89
N ILE A 300 12.68 20.74 -5.75
CA ILE A 300 13.27 21.71 -6.69
C ILE A 300 14.10 22.80 -5.98
N PRO A 301 13.61 23.46 -4.91
CA PRO A 301 14.41 24.45 -4.19
C PRO A 301 15.65 23.85 -3.52
N ARG A 302 15.53 22.65 -2.94
CA ARG A 302 16.62 21.92 -2.28
C ARG A 302 17.72 21.57 -3.28
N GLU A 303 17.37 21.00 -4.43
CA GLU A 303 18.31 20.66 -5.50
C GLU A 303 18.97 21.92 -6.07
N LYS A 304 18.21 23.02 -6.28
CA LYS A 304 18.78 24.31 -6.70
C LYS A 304 19.74 24.90 -5.67
N ALA A 305 19.50 24.71 -4.37
CA ALA A 305 20.40 25.18 -3.32
C ALA A 305 21.70 24.36 -3.30
N LEU A 306 21.59 23.03 -3.31
CA LEU A 306 22.74 22.10 -3.40
C LEU A 306 23.58 22.36 -4.65
N PHE A 307 22.95 22.49 -5.81
CA PHE A 307 23.65 22.78 -7.05
C PHE A 307 24.41 24.12 -7.01
N ARG A 308 23.78 25.18 -6.47
CA ARG A 308 24.45 26.48 -6.27
C ARG A 308 25.62 26.39 -5.28
N TYR A 309 25.47 25.61 -4.22
CA TYR A 309 26.54 25.37 -3.26
C TYR A 309 27.72 24.64 -3.92
N SER A 310 27.47 23.53 -4.61
CA SER A 310 28.51 22.77 -5.32
C SER A 310 29.21 23.60 -6.39
N LEU A 311 28.47 24.42 -7.16
CA LEU A 311 29.07 25.34 -8.14
C LEU A 311 30.00 26.37 -7.49
N ARG A 312 29.67 26.86 -6.29
CA ARG A 312 30.54 27.77 -5.54
C ARG A 312 31.81 27.07 -5.08
N GLU A 313 31.69 25.87 -4.49
CA GLU A 313 32.86 25.07 -4.11
C GLU A 313 33.78 24.81 -5.30
N PHE A 314 33.23 24.38 -6.44
CA PHE A 314 34.02 24.17 -7.65
C PHE A 314 34.70 25.46 -8.16
N ALA A 315 34.00 26.60 -8.11
CA ALA A 315 34.58 27.89 -8.50
C ALA A 315 35.71 28.32 -7.55
N GLU A 316 35.54 28.14 -6.24
CA GLU A 316 36.55 28.43 -5.22
C GLU A 316 37.78 27.52 -5.37
N GLU A 317 37.58 26.21 -5.56
CA GLU A 317 38.68 25.27 -5.83
C GLU A 317 39.45 25.61 -7.11
N THR A 318 38.74 26.01 -8.17
CA THR A 318 39.37 26.39 -9.45
C THR A 318 40.15 27.68 -9.30
N ASN A 319 39.62 28.66 -8.56
CA ASN A 319 40.29 29.94 -8.30
C ASN A 319 41.52 29.76 -7.37
N GLN A 320 41.42 28.90 -6.36
CA GLN A 320 42.57 28.53 -5.50
C GLN A 320 43.67 27.80 -6.29
N LYS A 321 43.31 26.90 -7.21
CA LYS A 321 44.28 26.25 -8.11
C LYS A 321 44.94 27.25 -9.05
N ALA A 322 44.19 28.20 -9.61
CA ALA A 322 44.72 29.26 -10.45
C ALA A 322 45.68 30.18 -9.67
N GLN A 323 45.32 30.58 -8.45
CA GLN A 323 46.18 31.42 -7.59
C GLN A 323 47.47 30.70 -7.16
N ARG A 324 47.42 29.38 -6.89
CA ARG A 324 48.64 28.58 -6.62
C ARG A 324 49.57 28.52 -7.82
N LEU A 325 49.03 28.34 -9.03
CA LEU A 325 49.81 28.35 -10.27
C LEU A 325 50.47 29.72 -10.56
N ASP A 326 49.82 30.82 -10.17
CA ASP A 326 50.34 32.18 -10.32
C ASP A 326 51.40 32.55 -9.25
N THR A 327 51.32 31.93 -8.07
CA THR A 327 52.28 32.13 -6.97
C THR A 327 53.56 31.29 -7.16
N ASP A 328 53.46 30.15 -7.83
CA ASP A 328 54.60 29.27 -8.15
C ASP A 328 55.33 29.67 -9.47
N ALA A 329 54.89 30.73 -10.15
CA ALA A 329 55.63 31.32 -11.27
C ALA A 329 56.85 32.11 -10.73
N PRO A 330 58.10 31.65 -10.95
CA PRO A 330 59.26 32.33 -10.39
C PRO A 330 59.40 33.73 -11.00
N PHE A 331 59.57 34.72 -10.11
CA PHE A 331 60.00 36.08 -10.42
C PHE A 331 61.30 36.06 -11.26
N LEU A 332 61.17 35.98 -12.59
CA LEU A 332 62.23 36.36 -13.52
C LEU A 332 62.09 37.86 -13.82
N ARG A 333 62.42 38.69 -12.83
CA ARG A 333 62.83 40.08 -13.08
C ARG A 333 64.20 40.33 -12.47
N GLY A 334 65.16 40.48 -13.37
CA GLY A 334 66.26 41.42 -13.21
C GLY A 334 67.59 40.85 -12.71
N ALA A 335 68.31 40.12 -13.56
CA ALA A 335 69.76 40.04 -13.47
C ALA A 335 70.37 40.01 -14.87
N HIS A 336 70.71 41.19 -15.38
CA HIS A 336 71.74 41.49 -16.38
C HIS A 336 71.89 43.02 -16.37
N THR A 337 73.03 43.68 -16.33
CA THR A 337 74.45 43.43 -15.99
C THR A 337 75.11 44.80 -16.23
N SER A 338 76.15 45.13 -15.48
CA SER A 338 76.91 46.38 -15.57
C SER A 338 77.37 46.76 -16.98
N GLY A 339 77.40 48.06 -17.23
CA GLY A 339 78.12 48.77 -18.29
C GLY A 339 78.31 50.21 -17.87
#